data_AF-A0A2D7TAM1-F1
#
_entry.id   AF-A0A2D7TAM1-F1
#
_cell.length_a   1.000
_cell.length_b   1.000
_cell.length_c   1.000
_cell.angle_alpha   90.00
_cell.angle_beta   90.00
_cell.angle_gamma   90.00
#
_symmetry.space_group_name_H-M   'P 1'
#
loop_
_entity.id
_entity.type
_entity.pdbx_description
1 polymer ?
#
loop_
_entity_poly.entity_id
_entity_poly.type
_entity_poly.pdbx_seq_one_letter_code
_entity_poly.pdbx_strand_id
1 'polypeptide(L)'
;MIKIRKILSKRAKIIFLRLFALWVVVVLSIQVVAPNPIVKEMPENCPENSRNCVRVDYDGSSYRYNNLEPPVISASTSEINQVIITWFSDSRGTILFSSVDENTSSHFLHIKEYTDFFFFPDDIYVNSSCLENSNQSVVTLQSQSRLGNGDLGVNFERLSELISYLNNYSWSGNSCDFR
;
A
#
# COMPACT_ATOMS: atom_id res chain seq x y z
N MET A 1 -13.85 2.51 51.56
CA MET A 1 -13.21 2.05 50.29
C MET A 1 -14.14 2.05 49.07
N ILE A 2 -15.39 1.59 49.14
CA ILE A 2 -16.30 1.45 47.97
C ILE A 2 -16.64 2.80 47.28
N LYS A 3 -16.89 3.88 48.04
CA LYS A 3 -17.17 5.23 47.48
C LYS A 3 -15.97 5.80 46.70
N ILE A 4 -14.75 5.61 47.22
CA ILE A 4 -13.51 6.08 46.59
C ILE A 4 -13.27 5.33 45.27
N ARG A 5 -13.46 4.01 45.24
CA ARG A 5 -13.42 3.20 44.00
C ARG A 5 -14.45 3.67 42.96
N LYS A 6 -15.67 4.01 43.36
CA LYS A 6 -16.71 4.54 42.46
C LYS A 6 -16.39 5.93 41.88
N ILE A 7 -15.74 6.79 42.66
CA ILE A 7 -15.32 8.13 42.20
C ILE A 7 -14.12 8.03 41.24
N LEU A 8 -13.14 7.19 41.57
CA LEU A 8 -11.99 6.89 40.70
C LEU A 8 -12.43 6.30 39.36
N SER A 9 -13.37 5.34 39.37
CA SER A 9 -13.89 4.75 38.13
C SER A 9 -14.72 5.75 37.31
N LYS A 10 -15.46 6.66 37.94
CA LYS A 10 -16.18 7.75 37.24
C LYS A 10 -15.22 8.74 36.59
N ARG A 11 -14.15 9.15 37.29
CA ARG A 11 -13.12 10.05 36.73
C ARG A 11 -12.34 9.39 35.59
N ALA A 12 -11.96 8.13 35.74
CA ALA A 12 -11.31 7.36 34.67
C ALA A 12 -12.18 7.23 33.42
N LYS A 13 -13.49 6.96 33.58
CA LYS A 13 -14.45 6.95 32.47
C LYS A 13 -14.54 8.28 31.74
N ILE A 14 -14.55 9.40 32.47
CA ILE A 14 -14.60 10.74 31.87
C ILE A 14 -13.30 11.04 31.10
N ILE A 15 -12.14 10.67 31.64
CA ILE A 15 -10.85 10.83 30.95
C ILE A 15 -10.83 9.98 29.67
N PHE A 16 -11.23 8.72 29.76
CA PHE A 16 -11.32 7.83 28.59
C PHE A 16 -12.25 8.40 27.52
N LEU A 17 -13.43 8.88 27.90
CA LEU A 17 -14.38 9.49 26.96
C LEU A 17 -13.79 10.72 26.26
N ARG A 18 -13.03 11.56 26.98
CA ARG A 18 -12.35 12.73 26.41
C ARG A 18 -11.24 12.34 25.45
N LEU A 19 -10.42 11.35 25.80
CA LEU A 19 -9.37 10.84 24.92
C LEU A 19 -9.96 10.22 23.65
N PHE A 20 -11.04 9.45 23.78
CA PHE A 20 -11.76 8.89 22.65
C PHE A 20 -12.36 9.97 21.75
N ALA A 21 -13.03 10.98 22.34
CA ALA A 21 -13.58 12.10 21.57
C ALA A 21 -12.48 12.87 20.84
N LEU A 22 -11.34 13.12 21.49
CA LEU A 22 -10.18 13.75 20.86
C LEU A 22 -9.64 12.92 19.69
N TRP A 23 -9.49 11.60 19.88
CA TRP A 23 -9.06 10.69 18.82
C TRP A 23 -10.01 10.70 17.62
N VAL A 24 -11.33 10.68 17.85
CA VAL A 24 -12.33 10.78 16.77
C VAL A 24 -12.18 12.10 16.00
N VAL A 25 -12.02 13.22 16.70
CA VAL A 25 -11.80 14.54 16.06
C VAL A 25 -10.54 14.53 15.20
N VAL A 26 -9.45 13.93 15.69
CA VAL A 26 -8.20 13.79 14.92
C VAL A 26 -8.41 12.94 13.67
N VAL A 27 -9.03 11.76 13.79
CA VAL A 27 -9.29 10.87 12.64
C VAL A 27 -10.17 11.56 11.59
N LEU A 28 -11.24 12.25 12.02
CA LEU A 28 -12.10 12.99 11.10
C LEU A 28 -11.35 14.13 10.39
N SER A 29 -10.48 14.83 11.11
CA SER A 29 -9.65 15.90 10.53
C SER A 29 -8.69 15.35 9.45
N ILE A 30 -8.10 14.18 9.69
CA ILE A 30 -7.25 13.49 8.71
C ILE A 30 -8.04 13.20 7.42
N GLN A 31 -9.26 12.67 7.54
CA GLN A 31 -10.10 12.34 6.37
C GLN A 31 -10.50 13.58 5.56
N VAL A 32 -10.69 14.73 6.21
CA VAL A 32 -11.04 16.00 5.53
C VAL A 32 -9.84 16.59 4.80
N VAL A 33 -8.63 16.49 5.38
CA VAL A 33 -7.43 17.11 4.83
C VAL A 33 -6.74 16.23 3.77
N ALA A 34 -6.96 14.92 3.79
CA ALA A 34 -6.38 14.00 2.80
C ALA A 34 -7.25 13.94 1.52
N PRO A 35 -6.85 14.55 0.40
CA PRO A 35 -7.58 14.42 -0.86
C PRO A 35 -7.56 12.96 -1.34
N ASN A 36 -8.50 12.62 -2.23
CA ASN A 36 -8.58 11.32 -2.88
C ASN A 36 -8.29 11.43 -4.39
N PRO A 37 -7.04 11.79 -4.79
CA PRO A 37 -6.69 11.85 -6.20
C PRO A 37 -6.76 10.45 -6.81
N ILE A 38 -7.11 10.39 -8.09
CA ILE A 38 -6.95 9.18 -8.91
C ILE A 38 -5.69 9.41 -9.74
N VAL A 39 -4.71 8.54 -9.58
CA VAL A 39 -3.48 8.52 -10.37
C VAL A 39 -3.63 7.46 -11.46
N LYS A 40 -3.22 7.80 -12.68
CA LYS A 40 -3.46 6.96 -13.88
C LYS A 40 -2.23 6.21 -14.37
N GLU A 41 -1.06 6.52 -13.82
CA GLU A 41 0.22 5.96 -14.23
C GLU A 41 1.14 5.82 -13.01
N MET A 42 2.11 4.91 -13.10
CA MET A 42 3.11 4.70 -12.05
C MET A 42 3.93 5.98 -11.88
N PRO A 43 4.05 6.54 -10.65
CA PRO A 43 4.96 7.64 -10.41
C PRO A 43 6.39 7.28 -10.81
N GLU A 44 7.12 8.21 -11.41
CA GLU A 44 8.49 7.97 -11.87
C GLU A 44 9.40 7.53 -10.73
N ASN A 45 9.36 8.23 -9.59
CA ASN A 45 10.20 7.98 -8.44
C ASN A 45 9.53 8.40 -7.12
N CYS A 46 10.05 7.92 -6.00
CA CYS A 46 9.80 8.57 -4.72
C CYS A 46 10.41 9.99 -4.71
N PRO A 47 9.74 11.00 -4.13
CA PRO A 47 10.31 12.33 -3.99
C PRO A 47 11.64 12.30 -3.23
N GLU A 48 12.59 13.17 -3.61
CA GLU A 48 13.88 13.29 -2.94
C GLU A 48 13.71 13.55 -1.44
N ASN A 49 14.51 12.88 -0.62
CA ASN A 49 14.48 12.98 0.86
C ASN A 49 13.13 12.62 1.49
N SER A 50 12.21 11.99 0.75
CA SER A 50 10.96 11.49 1.30
C SER A 50 11.23 10.48 2.42
N ARG A 51 10.51 10.61 3.54
CA ARG A 51 10.49 9.61 4.62
C ARG A 51 9.14 8.92 4.76
N ASN A 52 8.26 9.15 3.79
CA ASN A 52 6.93 8.58 3.72
C ASN A 52 6.65 7.83 2.41
N CYS A 53 7.68 7.59 1.60
CA CYS A 53 7.61 6.83 0.36
C CYS A 53 8.62 5.68 0.43
N VAL A 54 8.20 4.52 -0.09
CA VAL A 54 9.02 3.33 -0.30
C VAL A 54 8.72 2.83 -1.70
N ARG A 55 9.77 2.51 -2.47
CA ARG A 55 9.68 1.96 -3.82
C ARG A 55 10.57 0.73 -3.93
N VAL A 56 10.04 -0.33 -4.50
CA VAL A 56 10.76 -1.55 -4.86
C VAL A 56 10.59 -1.74 -6.36
N ASP A 57 11.69 -1.61 -7.09
CA ASP A 57 11.72 -1.65 -8.55
C ASP A 57 12.93 -2.44 -9.07
N TYR A 58 12.78 -2.96 -10.28
CA TYR A 58 13.76 -3.76 -11.01
C TYR A 58 14.77 -2.92 -11.80
N ASP A 59 14.37 -1.72 -12.23
CA ASP A 59 15.19 -0.83 -13.06
C ASP A 59 16.29 -0.07 -12.29
N GLY A 60 16.36 -0.28 -10.96
CA GLY A 60 17.32 0.39 -10.07
C GLY A 60 16.78 1.66 -9.40
N SER A 61 15.53 2.06 -9.64
CA SER A 61 14.88 3.22 -9.00
C SER A 61 14.37 2.97 -7.56
N SER A 62 14.70 1.81 -6.97
CA SER A 62 14.30 1.44 -5.61
C SER A 62 14.68 2.48 -4.56
N TYR A 63 13.77 2.78 -3.62
CA TYR A 63 13.94 3.83 -2.60
C TYR A 63 13.43 3.38 -1.23
N ARG A 64 14.25 3.54 -0.18
CA ARG A 64 13.95 3.08 1.20
C ARG A 64 13.50 1.62 1.29
N TYR A 65 13.95 0.80 0.34
CA TYR A 65 13.51 -0.57 0.13
C TYR A 65 14.16 -1.59 1.08
N ASN A 66 15.16 -1.20 1.88
CA ASN A 66 15.88 -2.05 2.84
C ASN A 66 16.19 -3.48 2.34
N ASN A 67 16.71 -3.60 1.12
CA ASN A 67 17.05 -4.87 0.47
C ASN A 67 15.86 -5.77 0.08
N LEU A 68 14.63 -5.24 0.02
CA LEU A 68 13.53 -5.91 -0.67
C LEU A 68 13.84 -6.07 -2.15
N GLU A 69 13.57 -7.24 -2.69
CA GLU A 69 13.71 -7.49 -4.13
C GLU A 69 12.34 -7.36 -4.82
N PRO A 70 12.29 -6.79 -6.03
CA PRO A 70 11.06 -6.74 -6.81
C PRO A 70 10.60 -8.17 -7.16
N PRO A 71 9.30 -8.49 -7.03
CA PRO A 71 8.80 -9.80 -7.43
C PRO A 71 9.02 -10.07 -8.92
N VAL A 72 9.67 -11.19 -9.23
CA VAL A 72 9.81 -11.74 -10.58
C VAL A 72 9.04 -13.05 -10.65
N ILE A 73 7.97 -13.07 -11.43
CA ILE A 73 6.90 -14.07 -11.35
C ILE A 73 6.68 -14.71 -12.73
N SER A 74 6.60 -16.04 -12.77
CA SER A 74 6.22 -16.79 -13.97
C SER A 74 4.69 -16.85 -14.12
N ALA A 75 4.10 -15.72 -14.47
CA ALA A 75 2.66 -15.57 -14.73
C ALA A 75 2.41 -14.37 -15.66
N SER A 76 1.21 -14.29 -16.24
CA SER A 76 0.77 -13.11 -16.98
C SER A 76 0.56 -11.90 -16.05
N THR A 77 0.73 -10.68 -16.58
CA THR A 77 0.44 -9.44 -15.83
C THR A 77 -1.02 -9.38 -15.38
N SER A 78 -1.97 -9.91 -16.17
CA SER A 78 -3.38 -10.00 -15.77
C SER A 78 -3.58 -10.88 -14.53
N GLU A 79 -2.95 -12.05 -14.46
CA GLU A 79 -3.04 -12.95 -13.30
C GLU A 79 -2.45 -12.29 -12.06
N ILE A 80 -1.27 -11.69 -12.19
CA ILE A 80 -0.59 -10.99 -11.10
C ILE A 80 -1.48 -9.90 -10.50
N ASN A 81 -2.06 -9.04 -11.34
CA ASN A 81 -2.94 -7.98 -10.86
C ASN A 81 -4.22 -8.52 -10.23
N GLN A 82 -4.80 -9.59 -10.76
CA GLN A 82 -5.96 -10.23 -10.14
C GLN A 82 -5.63 -10.72 -8.73
N VAL A 83 -4.49 -11.39 -8.56
CA VAL A 83 -4.00 -11.86 -7.26
C VAL A 83 -3.77 -10.70 -6.29
N ILE A 84 -3.15 -9.61 -6.75
CA ILE A 84 -2.92 -8.41 -5.94
C ILE A 84 -4.25 -7.72 -5.57
N ILE A 85 -5.20 -7.60 -6.50
CA ILE A 85 -6.53 -7.06 -6.23
C ILE A 85 -7.24 -7.91 -5.17
N THR A 86 -7.16 -9.23 -5.26
CA THR A 86 -7.73 -10.13 -4.25
C THR A 86 -7.08 -9.91 -2.88
N TRP A 87 -5.76 -9.83 -2.81
CA TRP A 87 -5.04 -9.52 -1.57
C TRP A 87 -5.54 -8.23 -0.90
N PHE A 88 -5.65 -7.15 -1.67
CA PHE A 88 -6.13 -5.86 -1.13
C PHE A 88 -7.63 -5.81 -0.84
N SER A 89 -8.42 -6.67 -1.50
CA SER A 89 -9.85 -6.80 -1.21
C SER A 89 -10.09 -7.39 0.18
N ASP A 90 -9.20 -8.28 0.62
CA ASP A 90 -9.21 -8.85 1.96
C ASP A 90 -8.63 -7.87 3.01
N SER A 91 -7.72 -6.97 2.60
CA SER A 91 -6.97 -6.07 3.50
C SER A 91 -7.46 -4.60 3.50
N ARG A 92 -8.73 -4.28 3.78
CA ARG A 92 -9.24 -2.86 3.88
C ARG A 92 -8.81 -1.91 2.72
N GLY A 93 -8.31 -2.43 1.60
CA GLY A 93 -7.78 -1.69 0.48
C GLY A 93 -8.90 -1.32 -0.47
N THR A 94 -8.77 -0.19 -1.15
CA THR A 94 -9.72 0.26 -2.18
C THR A 94 -8.96 0.49 -3.48
N ILE A 95 -9.30 -0.26 -4.52
CA ILE A 95 -8.78 -0.01 -5.86
C ILE A 95 -9.40 1.29 -6.38
N LEU A 96 -8.57 2.31 -6.62
CA LEU A 96 -8.98 3.61 -7.14
C LEU A 96 -8.89 3.68 -8.66
N PHE A 97 -7.92 2.97 -9.24
CA PHE A 97 -7.71 2.89 -10.69
C PHE A 97 -7.08 1.57 -11.09
N SER A 98 -7.39 1.11 -12.29
CA SER A 98 -6.79 -0.04 -12.93
C SER A 98 -6.76 0.21 -14.43
N SER A 99 -5.61 -0.01 -15.06
CA SER A 99 -5.45 0.11 -16.51
C SER A 99 -4.55 -0.96 -17.05
N VAL A 100 -4.81 -1.31 -18.31
CA VAL A 100 -4.02 -2.24 -19.11
C VAL A 100 -3.51 -1.49 -20.32
N ASP A 101 -2.19 -1.53 -20.53
CA ASP A 101 -1.57 -1.10 -21.78
C ASP A 101 -1.17 -2.34 -22.58
N GLU A 102 -1.98 -2.64 -23.60
CA GLU A 102 -1.77 -3.78 -24.48
C GLU A 102 -0.49 -3.66 -25.32
N ASN A 103 0.04 -2.45 -25.54
CA ASN A 103 1.24 -2.25 -26.36
C ASN A 103 2.53 -2.59 -25.58
N THR A 104 2.51 -2.39 -24.27
CA THR A 104 3.65 -2.65 -23.37
C THR A 104 3.45 -3.91 -22.53
N SER A 105 2.36 -4.65 -22.78
CA SER A 105 1.88 -5.76 -21.94
C SER A 105 1.90 -5.43 -20.44
N SER A 106 1.68 -4.15 -20.08
CA SER A 106 1.78 -3.67 -18.72
C SER A 106 0.42 -3.40 -18.11
N HIS A 107 0.31 -3.62 -16.80
CA HIS A 107 -0.90 -3.41 -16.05
C HIS A 107 -0.56 -2.57 -14.82
N PHE A 108 -1.32 -1.48 -14.64
CA PHE A 108 -1.15 -0.53 -13.56
C PHE A 108 -2.35 -0.54 -12.63
N LEU A 109 -2.09 -0.49 -11.31
CA LEU A 109 -3.09 -0.31 -10.26
C LEU A 109 -2.72 0.89 -9.40
N HIS A 110 -3.72 1.70 -9.08
CA HIS A 110 -3.68 2.66 -8.00
C HIS A 110 -4.64 2.22 -6.89
N ILE A 111 -4.10 1.99 -5.71
CA ILE A 111 -4.80 1.44 -4.56
C ILE A 111 -4.65 2.45 -3.42
N LYS A 112 -5.70 2.59 -2.61
CA LYS A 112 -5.67 3.33 -1.36
C LYS A 112 -5.89 2.36 -0.20
N GLU A 113 -5.04 2.46 0.82
CA GLU A 113 -5.22 1.73 2.07
C GLU A 113 -5.12 2.69 3.26
N TYR A 114 -5.72 2.30 4.37
CA TYR A 114 -5.73 3.08 5.60
C TYR A 114 -4.87 2.42 6.68
N THR A 115 -4.01 3.19 7.34
CA THR A 115 -3.36 2.74 8.59
C THR A 115 -4.40 2.35 9.66
N ASP A 116 -4.03 1.45 10.59
CA ASP A 116 -4.98 0.88 11.56
C ASP A 116 -5.52 1.89 12.59
N PHE A 117 -4.62 2.67 13.20
CA PHE A 117 -4.99 3.46 14.40
C PHE A 117 -5.50 4.86 14.09
N PHE A 118 -4.89 5.55 13.11
CA PHE A 118 -5.26 6.93 12.77
C PHE A 118 -5.96 7.04 11.41
N PHE A 119 -6.09 5.93 10.67
CA PHE A 119 -6.69 5.91 9.34
C PHE A 119 -6.06 6.94 8.39
N PHE A 120 -4.75 7.18 8.50
CA PHE A 120 -4.03 7.88 7.45
C PHE A 120 -4.19 7.12 6.13
N PRO A 121 -4.64 7.78 5.06
CA PRO A 121 -4.69 7.18 3.73
C PRO A 121 -3.29 7.20 3.10
N ASP A 122 -2.87 6.03 2.65
CA ASP A 122 -1.67 5.83 1.87
C ASP A 122 -2.06 5.38 0.45
N ASP A 123 -1.29 5.81 -0.53
CA ASP A 123 -1.37 5.35 -1.91
C ASP A 123 -0.38 4.20 -2.12
N ILE A 124 -0.88 3.13 -2.73
CA ILE A 124 -0.06 2.03 -3.24
C ILE A 124 -0.21 2.00 -4.77
N TYR A 125 0.93 1.96 -5.44
CA TYR A 125 1.04 1.87 -6.87
C TYR A 125 1.66 0.52 -7.21
N VAL A 126 1.05 -0.18 -8.14
CA VAL A 126 1.53 -1.47 -8.64
C VAL A 126 1.61 -1.35 -10.14
N ASN A 127 2.77 -1.68 -10.71
CA ASN A 127 2.93 -1.84 -12.14
C ASN A 127 3.54 -3.21 -12.38
N SER A 128 2.83 -4.07 -13.12
CA SER A 128 3.39 -5.33 -13.58
C SER A 128 3.64 -5.25 -15.08
N SER A 129 4.81 -5.67 -15.53
CA SER A 129 5.20 -5.70 -16.94
C SER A 129 5.93 -7.00 -17.25
N CYS A 130 5.87 -7.45 -18.51
CA CYS A 130 6.73 -8.54 -18.95
C CYS A 130 8.21 -8.10 -18.88
N LEU A 131 9.11 -9.01 -18.49
CA LEU A 131 10.55 -8.79 -18.65
C LEU A 131 10.94 -9.03 -20.11
N GLU A 132 11.72 -8.11 -20.68
CA GLU A 132 12.20 -8.27 -22.06
C GLU A 132 12.99 -9.57 -22.23
N ASN A 133 12.72 -10.29 -23.30
CA ASN A 133 13.36 -11.58 -23.64
C ASN A 133 13.20 -12.67 -22.55
N SER A 134 12.15 -12.58 -21.75
CA SER A 134 11.81 -13.54 -20.70
C SER A 134 10.34 -13.90 -20.76
N ASN A 135 9.97 -15.08 -20.24
CA ASN A 135 8.59 -15.50 -20.06
C ASN A 135 8.02 -15.07 -18.69
N GLN A 136 8.78 -14.27 -17.94
CA GLN A 136 8.45 -13.82 -16.60
C GLN A 136 7.95 -12.38 -16.62
N SER A 137 7.10 -12.06 -15.66
CA SER A 137 6.70 -10.70 -15.35
C SER A 137 7.51 -10.17 -14.17
N VAL A 138 7.70 -8.86 -14.12
CA VAL A 138 8.24 -8.15 -12.98
C VAL A 138 7.19 -7.21 -12.40
N VAL A 139 7.21 -7.03 -11.08
CA VAL A 139 6.28 -6.14 -10.37
C VAL A 139 7.05 -5.01 -9.71
N THR A 140 6.81 -3.80 -10.19
CA THR A 140 7.23 -2.56 -9.55
C THR A 140 6.18 -2.14 -8.54
N LEU A 141 6.62 -1.85 -7.32
CA LEU A 141 5.77 -1.49 -6.19
C LEU A 141 6.21 -0.16 -5.61
N GLN A 142 5.25 0.73 -5.32
CA GLN A 142 5.50 1.95 -4.56
C GLN A 142 4.37 2.16 -3.55
N SER A 143 4.74 2.55 -2.33
CA SER A 143 3.81 2.79 -1.22
C SER A 143 4.16 4.14 -0.59
N GLN A 144 3.18 5.03 -0.49
CA GLN A 144 3.38 6.44 -0.18
C GLN A 144 2.25 7.00 0.68
N SER A 145 2.59 7.71 1.77
CA SER A 145 1.57 8.42 2.55
C SER A 145 1.14 9.72 1.88
N ARG A 146 -0.17 10.00 1.90
CA ARG A 146 -0.72 11.27 1.37
C ARG A 146 -0.46 12.47 2.25
N LEU A 147 -0.32 12.23 3.55
CA LEU A 147 -0.13 13.25 4.56
C LEU A 147 1.09 12.95 5.41
N GLY A 148 1.71 14.02 5.89
CA GLY A 148 2.85 13.96 6.78
C GLY A 148 4.16 13.63 6.07
N ASN A 149 5.27 13.90 6.76
CA ASN A 149 6.62 13.72 6.21
C ASN A 149 7.22 12.34 6.52
N GLY A 150 6.49 11.47 7.26
CA GLY A 150 6.98 10.17 7.70
C GLY A 150 5.86 9.14 7.76
N ASP A 151 6.23 7.86 7.62
CA ASP A 151 5.30 6.71 7.58
C ASP A 151 5.44 5.74 8.76
N LEU A 152 6.38 6.00 9.68
CA LEU A 152 6.72 5.11 10.80
C LEU A 152 7.06 3.66 10.37
N GLY A 153 7.49 3.46 9.11
CA GLY A 153 7.80 2.15 8.56
C GLY A 153 6.60 1.40 7.97
N VAL A 154 5.38 1.92 8.09
CA VAL A 154 4.16 1.22 7.62
C VAL A 154 4.20 0.94 6.12
N ASN A 155 4.69 1.89 5.31
CA ASN A 155 4.77 1.70 3.86
C ASN A 155 5.77 0.60 3.48
N PHE A 156 6.87 0.46 4.23
CA PHE A 156 7.84 -0.61 4.03
C PHE A 156 7.25 -1.97 4.43
N GLU A 157 6.64 -2.05 5.61
CA GLU A 157 6.02 -3.27 6.14
C GLU A 157 4.97 -3.81 5.16
N ARG A 158 4.09 -2.94 4.67
CA ARG A 158 3.08 -3.27 3.66
C ARG A 158 3.68 -3.89 2.39
N LEU A 159 4.73 -3.27 1.83
CA LEU A 159 5.37 -3.82 0.63
C LEU A 159 6.09 -5.13 0.94
N SER A 160 6.75 -5.25 2.10
CA SER A 160 7.39 -6.49 2.53
C SER A 160 6.38 -7.63 2.66
N GLU A 161 5.21 -7.39 3.25
CA GLU A 161 4.13 -8.36 3.38
C GLU A 161 3.57 -8.78 2.02
N LEU A 162 3.30 -7.81 1.14
CA LEU A 162 2.83 -8.09 -0.22
C LEU A 162 3.84 -8.91 -1.02
N ILE A 163 5.13 -8.52 -0.99
CA ILE A 163 6.19 -9.26 -1.68
C ILE A 163 6.30 -10.68 -1.14
N SER A 164 6.26 -10.85 0.19
CA SER A 164 6.25 -12.16 0.83
C SER A 164 5.04 -12.99 0.39
N TYR A 165 3.85 -12.39 0.30
CA TYR A 165 2.66 -13.07 -0.19
C TYR A 165 2.83 -13.53 -1.64
N LEU A 166 3.27 -12.64 -2.54
CA LEU A 166 3.46 -12.94 -3.96
C LEU A 166 4.53 -14.02 -4.21
N ASN A 167 5.61 -14.01 -3.43
CA ASN A 167 6.68 -15.00 -3.52
C ASN A 167 6.24 -16.40 -3.06
N ASN A 168 5.27 -16.47 -2.14
CA ASN A 168 4.72 -17.73 -1.63
C ASN A 168 3.45 -18.17 -2.38
N TYR A 169 2.94 -17.36 -3.32
CA TYR A 169 1.76 -17.68 -4.09
C TYR A 169 2.05 -18.75 -5.15
N SER A 170 1.07 -19.63 -5.40
CA SER A 170 1.17 -20.68 -6.42
C SER A 170 0.65 -20.16 -7.77
N TRP A 171 1.57 -19.76 -8.64
CA TRP A 171 1.28 -19.21 -9.96
C TRP A 171 0.91 -20.30 -10.98
N SER A 172 0.11 -19.93 -11.99
CA SER A 172 -0.28 -20.84 -13.08
C SER A 172 0.88 -21.34 -13.93
N GLY A 173 1.99 -20.58 -13.98
CA GLY A 173 3.13 -20.84 -14.86
C GLY A 173 2.94 -20.35 -16.30
N ASN A 174 1.86 -19.63 -16.60
CA ASN A 174 1.63 -19.06 -17.93
C ASN A 174 2.69 -17.99 -18.26
N SER A 175 3.13 -17.92 -19.53
CA SER A 175 4.13 -16.93 -19.96
C SER A 175 3.52 -15.52 -20.07
N CYS A 176 4.34 -14.53 -19.73
CA CYS A 176 4.11 -13.15 -20.15
C CYS A 176 4.67 -12.99 -21.56
N ASP A 177 3.79 -12.88 -22.56
CA ASP A 177 4.20 -12.66 -23.94
C ASP A 177 4.22 -11.14 -24.23
N PHE A 178 5.39 -10.61 -24.60
CA PHE A 178 5.48 -9.35 -25.32
C PHE A 178 4.77 -9.54 -26.67
N ARG A 179 3.67 -8.81 -26.91
CA ARG A 179 3.06 -8.75 -28.24
C ARG A 179 3.66 -7.63 -29.07
#